data_AF-A0A0M3ITU2-F1
#
_entry.id   AF-A0A0M3ITU2-F1
#
_cell.length_a   1.000
_cell.length_b   1.000
_cell.length_c   1.000
_cell.angle_alpha   90.00
_cell.angle_beta   90.00
_cell.angle_gamma   90.00
#
_symmetry.space_group_name_H-M   'P 1'
#
loop_
_entity.id
_entity.type
_entity.pdbx_description
1 polymer ?
#
loop_
_entity_poly.entity_id
_entity_poly.type
_entity_poly.pdbx_seq_one_letter_code
_entity_poly.pdbx_strand_id
1 'polypeptide(L)'
;MLGVASLPAIVQVIGFIYLPESPRFLFYNGRKNEAINVVQRVYSGNKEWIDYEMSEIKNAHKEEMEAKAKVGGNKEWIDYEMSEIKNAHKEEMEAKAKVGDSFVLWRMVTTPHVLKALTIGCLIQLFQQLAGVNTIMYYTGHIIQSAGIKDKHITIWISLGISSVP
;
A
#
# COMPACT_ATOMS: atom_id res chain seq x y z
N MET A 1 19.52 3.48 -21.15
CA MET A 1 18.62 3.91 -20.06
C MET A 1 18.22 2.78 -19.11
N LEU A 2 18.13 1.51 -19.53
CA LEU A 2 17.84 0.39 -18.61
C LEU A 2 18.96 0.08 -17.61
N GLY A 3 20.24 0.14 -18.03
CA GLY A 3 21.38 -0.21 -17.15
C GLY A 3 21.66 0.75 -16.00
N VAL A 4 21.19 2.00 -16.07
CA VAL A 4 21.31 2.97 -14.95
C VAL A 4 20.11 2.86 -14.03
N ALA A 5 18.91 2.56 -14.57
CA ALA A 5 17.71 2.32 -13.77
C ALA A 5 17.79 1.02 -12.95
N SER A 6 18.62 0.06 -13.34
CA SER A 6 18.88 -1.15 -12.53
C SER A 6 19.72 -0.90 -11.29
N LEU A 7 20.47 0.21 -11.21
CA LEU A 7 21.34 0.49 -10.05
C LEU A 7 20.54 0.68 -8.75
N PRO A 8 19.51 1.56 -8.69
CA PRO A 8 18.66 1.66 -7.50
C PRO A 8 17.96 0.34 -7.15
N ALA A 9 17.51 -0.43 -8.15
CA ALA A 9 16.85 -1.71 -7.92
C ALA A 9 17.80 -2.74 -7.30
N ILE A 10 19.04 -2.83 -7.78
CA ILE A 10 20.07 -3.72 -7.20
C ILE A 10 20.41 -3.29 -5.77
N VAL A 11 20.59 -1.99 -5.54
CA VAL A 11 20.83 -1.44 -4.19
C VAL A 11 19.65 -1.75 -3.26
N GLN A 12 18.42 -1.65 -3.76
CA GLN A 12 17.21 -1.96 -2.99
C GLN A 12 17.11 -3.46 -2.65
N VAL A 13 17.41 -4.35 -3.61
CA VAL A 13 17.44 -5.81 -3.35
C VAL A 13 18.50 -6.15 -2.31
N ILE A 14 19.69 -5.58 -2.42
CA ILE A 14 20.74 -5.76 -1.40
C ILE A 14 20.26 -5.20 -0.05
N GLY A 15 19.58 -4.05 -0.04
CA GLY A 15 18.99 -3.46 1.16
C GLY A 15 17.99 -4.38 1.87
N PHE A 16 17.11 -5.05 1.12
CA PHE A 16 16.15 -6.00 1.69
C PHE A 16 16.80 -7.19 2.41
N ILE A 17 18.00 -7.61 2.00
CA ILE A 17 18.74 -8.69 2.69
C ILE A 17 19.14 -8.28 4.11
N TYR A 18 19.34 -6.98 4.36
CA TYR A 18 19.75 -6.45 5.67
C TYR A 18 18.62 -5.89 6.51
N LEU A 19 17.43 -5.67 5.93
CA LEU A 19 16.29 -5.13 6.65
C LEU A 19 15.67 -6.20 7.57
N PRO A 20 15.50 -5.91 8.88
CA PRO A 20 14.82 -6.83 9.77
C PRO A 20 13.33 -6.90 9.42
N GLU A 21 12.71 -8.03 9.74
CA GLU A 21 11.26 -8.19 9.69
C GLU A 21 10.55 -7.13 10.54
N SER A 22 9.33 -6.76 10.12
CA SER A 22 8.54 -5.75 10.81
C SER A 22 8.31 -6.12 12.30
N PRO A 23 8.51 -5.18 13.25
CA PRO A 23 8.37 -5.46 14.68
C PRO A 23 6.94 -5.91 15.04
N ARG A 24 5.92 -5.42 14.33
CA ARG A 24 4.52 -5.84 14.48
C ARG A 24 4.34 -7.32 14.12
N PHE A 25 4.89 -7.74 12.99
CA PHE A 25 4.82 -9.12 12.53
C PHE A 25 5.54 -10.07 13.50
N LEU A 26 6.72 -9.70 14.00
CA LEU A 26 7.46 -10.49 14.99
C LEU A 26 6.68 -10.63 16.30
N PHE A 27 6.04 -9.55 16.78
CA PHE A 27 5.22 -9.59 17.99
C PHE A 27 4.01 -10.52 17.84
N TYR A 28 3.34 -10.47 16.68
CA TYR A 28 2.13 -11.26 16.39
C TYR A 28 2.43 -12.75 16.27
N ASN A 29 3.62 -13.10 15.80
CA ASN A 29 4.10 -14.49 15.74
C ASN A 29 4.75 -14.99 17.04
N GLY A 30 4.60 -14.26 18.15
CA GLY A 30 5.12 -14.65 19.46
C GLY A 30 6.62 -14.40 19.69
N ARG A 31 7.34 -13.85 18.71
CA ARG A 31 8.79 -13.53 18.78
C ARG A 31 9.03 -12.15 19.41
N LYS A 32 8.55 -11.97 20.66
CA LYS A 32 8.54 -10.67 21.35
C LYS A 32 9.94 -10.08 21.58
N ASN A 33 10.92 -10.91 21.94
CA ASN A 33 12.29 -10.45 22.17
C ASN A 33 12.92 -9.88 20.89
N GLU A 34 12.60 -10.46 19.74
CA GLU A 34 13.10 -9.98 18.45
C GLU A 34 12.39 -8.71 18.01
N ALA A 35 11.07 -8.61 18.25
CA ALA A 35 10.33 -7.37 18.04
C ALA A 35 10.95 -6.20 18.82
N ILE A 36 11.29 -6.41 20.09
CA ILE A 36 11.96 -5.39 20.94
C ILE A 36 13.32 -5.00 20.35
N ASN A 37 14.13 -5.97 19.92
CA ASN A 37 15.44 -5.70 19.31
C ASN A 37 15.31 -4.89 18.01
N VAL A 38 14.29 -5.17 17.19
CA VAL A 38 14.02 -4.39 15.97
C VAL A 38 13.60 -2.96 16.31
N VAL A 39 12.67 -2.77 17.25
CA VAL A 39 12.26 -1.42 17.70
C VAL A 39 13.45 -0.67 18.31
N GLN A 40 14.30 -1.34 19.10
CA GLN A 40 15.53 -0.76 19.64
C GLN A 40 16.48 -0.26 18.56
N ARG A 41 16.63 -1.01 17.47
CA ARG A 41 17.45 -0.59 16.31
C ARG A 41 16.84 0.59 15.57
N VAL A 42 15.52 0.60 15.37
CA VAL A 42 14.81 1.69 14.66
C VAL A 42 14.87 3.00 15.44
N TYR A 43 14.65 2.97 16.75
CA TYR A 43 14.62 4.16 17.60
C TYR A 43 15.96 4.46 18.29
N SER A 44 17.06 3.87 17.82
CA SER A 44 18.43 4.10 18.33
C SER A 44 18.56 3.97 19.86
N GLY A 45 17.83 3.04 20.47
CA GLY A 45 17.87 2.81 21.92
C GLY A 45 17.12 3.83 22.78
N ASN A 46 16.33 4.75 22.21
CA ASN A 46 15.51 5.68 23.00
C ASN A 46 14.41 4.93 23.76
N LYS A 47 14.63 4.71 25.07
CA LYS A 47 13.75 3.89 25.91
C LYS A 47 12.30 4.37 25.94
N GLU A 48 12.07 5.67 25.96
CA GLU A 48 10.72 6.25 26.03
C GLU A 48 9.91 5.91 24.77
N TRP A 49 10.52 6.06 23.59
CA TRP A 49 9.89 5.71 22.32
C TRP A 49 9.75 4.20 22.12
N ILE A 50 10.71 3.41 22.59
CA ILE A 50 10.64 1.94 22.53
C ILE A 50 9.48 1.44 23.38
N ASP A 51 9.35 1.93 24.61
CA ASP A 51 8.27 1.53 25.51
C ASP A 51 6.91 1.97 24.97
N TYR A 52 6.83 3.17 24.38
CA TYR A 52 5.64 3.64 23.69
C TYR A 52 5.25 2.74 22.51
N GLU A 53 6.15 2.52 21.54
CA GLU A 53 5.86 1.70 20.34
C GLU A 53 5.51 0.26 20.74
N MET A 54 6.23 -0.33 21.70
CA MET A 54 5.93 -1.67 22.19
C MET A 54 4.58 -1.73 22.93
N SER A 55 4.18 -0.66 23.63
CA SER A 55 2.87 -0.56 24.27
C SER A 55 1.74 -0.44 23.24
N GLU A 56 1.93 0.34 22.18
CA GLU A 56 0.98 0.48 21.08
C GLU A 56 0.78 -0.84 20.35
N ILE A 57 1.87 -1.54 19.98
CA ILE A 57 1.80 -2.86 19.33
C ILE A 57 1.08 -3.87 20.23
N LYS A 58 1.34 -3.83 21.54
CA LYS A 58 0.67 -4.71 22.51
C LYS A 58 -0.80 -4.38 22.68
N ASN A 59 -1.17 -3.11 22.76
CA ASN A 59 -2.54 -2.65 22.90
C ASN A 59 -3.34 -3.01 21.65
N ALA A 60 -2.83 -2.70 20.46
CA ALA A 60 -3.45 -3.09 19.19
C ALA A 60 -3.66 -4.61 19.09
N HIS A 61 -2.66 -5.41 19.48
CA HIS A 61 -2.80 -6.86 19.50
C HIS A 61 -3.85 -7.34 20.52
N LYS A 62 -3.87 -6.74 21.72
CA LYS A 62 -4.85 -7.06 22.76
C LYS A 62 -6.25 -6.66 22.35
N GLU A 63 -6.44 -5.50 21.75
CA GLU A 63 -7.70 -5.05 21.18
C GLU A 63 -8.15 -5.97 20.05
N GLU A 64 -7.26 -6.39 19.18
CA GLU A 64 -7.55 -7.36 18.13
C GLU A 64 -7.99 -8.71 18.73
N MET A 65 -7.29 -9.19 19.77
CA MET A 65 -7.65 -10.42 20.49
C MET A 65 -8.94 -10.28 21.31
N GLU A 66 -9.19 -9.12 21.92
CA GLU A 66 -10.40 -8.82 22.68
C GLU A 66 -11.60 -8.60 21.77
N ALA A 67 -11.43 -7.97 20.62
CA ALA A 67 -12.44 -7.93 19.58
C ALA A 67 -12.72 -9.37 19.12
N LYS A 68 -11.69 -10.15 18.80
CA LYS A 68 -11.87 -11.57 18.48
C LYS A 68 -12.50 -12.39 19.63
N ALA A 69 -12.34 -12.02 20.90
CA ALA A 69 -12.90 -12.76 22.04
C ALA A 69 -14.30 -12.29 22.46
N LYS A 70 -14.55 -10.98 22.51
CA LYS A 70 -15.88 -10.38 22.77
C LYS A 70 -16.83 -10.67 21.62
N VAL A 71 -16.26 -10.82 20.42
CA VAL A 71 -17.02 -10.90 19.20
C VAL A 71 -16.99 -12.32 18.61
N GLY A 72 -15.92 -13.11 18.79
CA GLY A 72 -15.81 -14.53 18.42
C GLY A 72 -16.62 -15.52 19.28
N GLY A 73 -17.75 -15.06 19.81
CA GLY A 73 -18.73 -15.88 20.53
C GLY A 73 -20.14 -15.29 20.56
N ASN A 74 -20.35 -14.03 20.12
CA ASN A 74 -21.69 -13.49 20.03
C ASN A 74 -22.35 -13.99 18.75
N LYS A 75 -23.44 -14.75 18.89
CA LYS A 75 -24.25 -15.27 17.79
C LYS A 75 -24.63 -14.16 16.80
N GLU A 76 -24.86 -12.93 17.26
CA GLU A 76 -25.19 -11.80 16.37
C GLU A 76 -24.03 -11.33 15.48
N TRP A 77 -22.78 -11.31 15.98
CA TRP A 77 -21.64 -10.97 15.11
C TRP A 77 -21.17 -12.15 14.29
N ILE A 78 -21.21 -13.37 14.83
CA ILE A 78 -20.96 -14.56 14.03
C ILE A 78 -22.00 -14.61 12.92
N ASP A 79 -23.28 -14.34 13.19
CA ASP A 79 -24.31 -14.28 12.17
C ASP A 79 -24.09 -13.09 11.22
N TYR A 80 -23.60 -11.93 11.69
CA TYR A 80 -23.24 -10.78 10.84
C TYR A 80 -22.03 -11.05 9.93
N GLU A 81 -20.88 -11.45 10.48
CA GLU A 81 -19.67 -11.78 9.74
C GLU A 81 -19.90 -13.01 8.86
N MET A 82 -20.62 -14.04 9.34
CA MET A 82 -21.05 -15.15 8.51
C MET A 82 -22.05 -14.69 7.45
N SER A 83 -22.90 -13.68 7.69
CA SER A 83 -23.79 -13.13 6.66
C SER A 83 -23.02 -12.29 5.62
N GLU A 84 -22.02 -11.53 6.02
CA GLU A 84 -21.12 -10.77 5.13
C GLU A 84 -20.27 -11.73 4.30
N ILE A 85 -19.61 -12.71 4.96
CA ILE A 85 -18.82 -13.74 4.28
C ILE A 85 -19.74 -14.60 3.41
N LYS A 86 -20.94 -14.96 3.86
CA LYS A 86 -21.89 -15.73 3.04
C LYS A 86 -22.49 -14.91 1.92
N ASN A 87 -22.70 -13.61 2.08
CA ASN A 87 -23.15 -12.72 1.01
C ASN A 87 -22.02 -12.52 0.00
N ALA A 88 -20.80 -12.20 0.43
CA ALA A 88 -19.63 -12.12 -0.42
C ALA A 88 -19.35 -13.46 -1.12
N HIS A 89 -19.42 -14.58 -0.40
CA HIS A 89 -19.22 -15.92 -0.95
C HIS A 89 -20.37 -16.36 -1.86
N LYS A 90 -21.61 -15.98 -1.58
CA LYS A 90 -22.79 -16.25 -2.43
C LYS A 90 -22.76 -15.39 -3.67
N GLU A 91 -22.41 -14.12 -3.57
CA GLU A 91 -22.15 -13.25 -4.73
C GLU A 91 -20.99 -13.80 -5.56
N GLU A 92 -19.95 -14.28 -4.91
CA GLU A 92 -18.82 -14.93 -5.56
C GLU A 92 -19.22 -16.26 -6.25
N MET A 93 -20.04 -17.09 -5.60
CA MET A 93 -20.53 -18.38 -6.11
C MET A 93 -21.57 -18.18 -7.21
N GLU A 94 -22.46 -17.18 -7.11
CA GLU A 94 -23.40 -16.78 -8.16
C GLU A 94 -22.64 -16.20 -9.36
N ALA A 95 -21.59 -15.43 -9.14
CA ALA A 95 -20.70 -14.98 -10.19
C ALA A 95 -19.95 -16.17 -10.83
N LYS A 96 -19.47 -17.15 -10.06
CA LYS A 96 -18.88 -18.40 -10.58
C LYS A 96 -19.91 -19.26 -11.36
N ALA A 97 -21.15 -19.32 -10.88
CA ALA A 97 -22.22 -20.10 -11.50
C ALA A 97 -22.75 -19.48 -12.80
N LYS A 98 -22.76 -18.15 -12.91
CA LYS A 98 -23.16 -17.43 -14.14
C LYS A 98 -22.06 -17.38 -15.20
N VAL A 99 -20.79 -17.41 -14.78
CA VAL A 99 -19.66 -17.09 -15.67
C VAL A 99 -18.75 -18.31 -15.96
N GLY A 100 -18.87 -19.42 -15.21
CA GLY A 100 -17.97 -20.56 -15.38
C GLY A 100 -16.51 -20.18 -15.13
N ASP A 101 -15.55 -20.98 -15.61
CA ASP A 101 -14.10 -20.79 -15.45
C ASP A 101 -13.53 -19.62 -16.29
N SER A 102 -14.30 -18.54 -16.43
CA SER A 102 -13.91 -17.38 -17.22
C SER A 102 -12.97 -16.45 -16.46
N PHE A 103 -12.26 -15.64 -17.23
CA PHE A 103 -11.16 -14.80 -16.77
C PHE A 103 -11.57 -13.84 -15.62
N VAL A 104 -10.73 -13.74 -14.59
CA VAL A 104 -10.99 -13.03 -13.32
C VAL A 104 -11.45 -11.57 -13.51
N LEU A 105 -10.95 -10.87 -14.52
CA LEU A 105 -11.36 -9.48 -14.81
C LEU A 105 -12.83 -9.37 -15.23
N TRP A 106 -13.35 -10.35 -15.97
CA TRP A 106 -14.75 -10.35 -16.40
C TRP A 106 -15.71 -10.53 -15.21
N ARG A 107 -15.27 -11.34 -14.24
CA ARG A 107 -15.98 -11.55 -12.98
C ARG A 107 -16.01 -10.28 -12.13
N MET A 108 -14.91 -9.53 -12.07
CA MET A 108 -14.83 -8.26 -11.32
C MET A 108 -15.79 -7.18 -11.86
N VAL A 109 -15.96 -7.09 -13.18
CA VAL A 109 -16.86 -6.10 -13.81
C VAL A 109 -18.34 -6.47 -13.62
N THR A 110 -18.64 -7.77 -13.46
CA THR A 110 -20.02 -8.27 -13.34
C THR A 110 -20.59 -8.11 -11.91
N THR A 111 -19.73 -8.04 -10.89
CA THR A 111 -20.16 -7.91 -9.49
C THR A 111 -20.51 -6.44 -9.15
N PRO A 112 -21.76 -6.12 -8.74
CA PRO A 112 -22.23 -4.74 -8.59
C PRO A 112 -21.53 -3.95 -7.47
N HIS A 113 -21.10 -4.60 -6.39
CA HIS A 113 -20.32 -3.95 -5.33
C HIS A 113 -18.90 -3.59 -5.81
N VAL A 114 -18.22 -4.54 -6.46
CA VAL A 114 -16.87 -4.36 -7.00
C VAL A 114 -16.84 -3.33 -8.14
N LEU A 115 -17.88 -3.29 -8.99
CA LEU A 115 -17.99 -2.31 -10.07
C LEU A 115 -18.03 -0.87 -9.56
N LYS A 116 -18.68 -0.60 -8.42
CA LYS A 116 -18.71 0.75 -7.82
C LYS A 116 -17.32 1.17 -7.34
N ALA A 117 -16.61 0.28 -6.64
CA ALA A 117 -15.24 0.54 -6.22
C ALA A 117 -14.28 0.70 -7.41
N LEU A 118 -14.42 -0.15 -8.43
CA LEU A 118 -13.62 -0.12 -9.66
C LEU A 118 -13.85 1.16 -10.46
N THR A 119 -15.09 1.59 -10.63
CA THR A 119 -15.42 2.82 -11.35
C THR A 119 -14.87 4.06 -10.64
N ILE A 120 -15.00 4.14 -9.31
CA ILE A 120 -14.40 5.23 -8.52
C ILE A 120 -12.87 5.22 -8.65
N GLY A 121 -12.22 4.06 -8.48
CA GLY A 121 -10.77 3.94 -8.61
C GLY A 121 -10.27 4.31 -10.01
N CYS A 122 -10.92 3.80 -11.06
CA CYS A 122 -10.58 4.12 -12.45
C CYS A 122 -10.81 5.60 -12.76
N LEU A 123 -11.91 6.21 -12.29
CA LEU A 123 -12.17 7.64 -12.50
C LEU A 123 -11.10 8.50 -11.81
N ILE A 124 -10.76 8.19 -10.55
CA ILE A 124 -9.69 8.89 -9.82
C ILE A 124 -8.36 8.78 -10.58
N GLN A 125 -8.01 7.58 -11.06
CA GLN A 125 -6.77 7.37 -11.82
C GLN A 125 -6.76 8.12 -13.15
N LEU A 126 -7.91 8.21 -13.84
CA LEU A 126 -8.07 9.01 -15.05
C LEU A 126 -7.88 10.50 -14.77
N PHE A 127 -8.47 11.02 -13.69
CA PHE A 127 -8.28 12.41 -13.28
C PHE A 127 -6.82 12.74 -12.98
N GLN A 128 -6.09 11.84 -12.32
CA GLN A 128 -4.65 12.00 -12.08
C GLN A 128 -3.85 12.11 -13.40
N GLN A 129 -4.19 11.32 -14.42
CA GLN A 129 -3.52 11.39 -15.72
C GLN A 129 -3.92 12.64 -16.53
N LEU A 130 -5.19 13.05 -16.48
CA LEU A 130 -5.69 14.26 -17.16
C LEU A 130 -5.11 15.56 -16.60
N ALA A 131 -4.75 15.59 -15.31
CA ALA A 131 -3.99 16.69 -14.72
C ALA A 131 -2.63 16.89 -15.39
N GLY A 132 -2.16 15.92 -16.18
CA GLY A 132 -1.00 16.08 -17.04
C GLY A 132 0.34 16.05 -16.29
N VAL A 133 0.38 15.52 -15.07
CA VAL A 133 1.61 15.40 -14.26
C VAL A 133 2.72 14.69 -15.06
N ASN A 134 2.36 13.60 -15.75
CA ASN A 134 3.28 12.88 -16.63
C ASN A 134 3.74 13.75 -17.82
N THR A 135 2.82 14.51 -18.44
CA THR A 135 3.16 15.43 -19.55
C THR A 135 4.13 16.51 -19.08
N ILE A 136 3.90 17.08 -17.90
CA ILE A 136 4.83 18.03 -17.29
C ILE A 136 6.17 17.34 -17.07
N MET A 137 6.22 16.18 -16.40
CA MET A 137 7.48 15.47 -16.16
C MET A 137 8.30 15.21 -17.44
N TYR A 138 7.67 14.73 -18.52
CA TYR A 138 8.37 14.43 -19.77
C TYR A 138 8.76 15.66 -20.59
N TYR A 139 7.93 16.71 -20.58
CA TYR A 139 8.11 17.88 -21.44
C TYR A 139 8.55 19.15 -20.70
N THR A 140 8.81 19.09 -19.38
CA THR A 140 9.23 20.25 -18.56
C THR A 140 10.41 20.99 -19.19
N GLY A 141 11.45 20.26 -19.62
CA GLY A 141 12.61 20.88 -20.25
C GLY A 141 12.28 21.67 -21.52
N HIS A 142 11.28 21.21 -22.30
CA HIS A 142 10.80 21.90 -23.48
C HIS A 142 9.88 23.08 -23.15
N ILE A 143 9.01 22.94 -22.14
CA ILE A 143 8.13 24.01 -21.66
C ILE A 143 8.96 25.18 -21.11
N ILE A 144 9.97 24.90 -20.27
CA ILE A 144 10.84 25.92 -19.66
C ILE A 144 11.67 26.65 -20.72
N GLN A 145 12.19 25.92 -21.71
CA GLN A 145 12.91 26.54 -22.84
C GLN A 145 11.97 27.39 -23.70
N SER A 146 10.75 26.93 -23.94
CA SER A 146 9.72 27.67 -24.67
C SER A 146 9.23 28.90 -23.90
N ALA A 147 9.32 28.89 -22.57
CA ALA A 147 9.01 30.03 -21.70
C ALA A 147 10.12 31.10 -21.65
N GLY A 148 11.24 30.89 -22.36
CA GLY A 148 12.28 31.91 -22.56
C GLY A 148 13.55 31.75 -21.72
N ILE A 149 13.67 30.70 -20.90
CA ILE A 149 14.91 30.40 -20.17
C ILE A 149 15.90 29.73 -21.14
N LYS A 150 16.89 30.50 -21.61
CA LYS A 150 17.89 30.03 -22.58
C LYS A 150 19.05 29.24 -21.96
N ASP A 151 19.17 29.24 -20.63
CA ASP A 151 20.23 28.52 -19.92
C ASP A 151 19.88 27.03 -19.74
N LYS A 152 20.68 26.17 -20.36
CA LYS A 152 20.52 24.71 -20.32
C LYS A 152 20.76 24.15 -18.91
N HIS A 153 21.66 24.75 -18.12
CA HIS A 153 21.98 24.25 -16.79
C HIS A 153 20.84 24.51 -15.81
N ILE A 154 20.25 25.72 -15.84
CA ILE A 154 19.11 26.08 -15.00
C ILE A 154 17.89 25.20 -15.35
N THR A 155 17.66 24.95 -16.63
CA THR A 155 16.57 24.09 -17.11
C THR A 155 16.69 22.66 -16.57
N ILE A 156 17.91 22.10 -16.52
CA ILE A 156 18.14 20.74 -16.00
C ILE A 156 17.84 20.67 -14.50
N TRP A 157 18.33 21.63 -13.70
CA TRP A 157 18.10 21.63 -12.25
C TRP A 157 16.62 21.80 -11.86
N ILE A 158 15.88 22.66 -12.57
CA ILE A 158 14.44 22.83 -12.36
C ILE A 158 13.69 21.55 -12.76
N SER A 159 14.05 20.93 -13.89
CA SER A 159 13.43 19.68 -14.34
C SER A 159 13.65 18.52 -13.36
N LEU A 160 14.85 18.43 -12.78
CA LEU A 160 15.18 17.45 -11.74
C LEU A 160 14.38 17.67 -10.45
N GLY A 161 14.23 18.93 -10.01
CA GLY A 161 13.43 19.27 -8.83
C GLY A 161 11.95 18.92 -8.99
N ILE A 162 11.37 19.19 -10.18
CA ILE A 162 9.97 18.86 -10.48
C ILE A 162 9.75 17.34 -10.55
N SER A 163 10.71 16.60 -11.10
CA SER A 163 10.62 15.13 -11.21
C SER A 163 10.87 14.40 -9.89
N SER A 164 11.31 15.11 -8.84
CA SER A 164 11.56 14.54 -7.51
C SER A 164 10.32 14.55 -6.61
N VAL A 165 9.22 15.19 -7.03
CA VAL A 165 7.96 15.20 -6.30
C VAL A 165 7.14 13.99 -6.75
N PRO A 166 6.88 13.00 -5.87
CA PRO A 166 6.08 11.82 -6.20
C PRO A 166 4.59 12.13 -6.33
#